data_AF-A0A7X9G0R7-F1
#
_entry.id   AF-A0A7X9G0R7-F1
#
_cell.length_a   1.000
_cell.length_b   1.000
_cell.length_c   1.000
_cell.angle_alpha   90.00
_cell.angle_beta   90.00
_cell.angle_gamma   90.00
#
_symmetry.space_group_name_H-M   'P 1'
#
loop_
_entity.id
_entity.type
_entity.pdbx_description
1 polymer ?
#
loop_
_entity_poly.entity_id
_entity_poly.type
_entity_poly.pdbx_seq_one_letter_code
_entity_poly.pdbx_strand_id
1 'polypeptide(L)'
;MIRRTGTTSRGIRTPIIRSGDNLIDIIVESVLLASESEGFKLHDRDVVAITESVIARAENNYATCDDIAHDVGRLFPEGEVGIVFPILSRNRFAVNLRGIARGVKKVVLQLSYPSDEVGNSLMDLDVMDEKGIDPLSDCLTEERYRKLFGTNRHAFTGVDYVEYYRDIIEAEGAKAEIILANNPVAILERTPYVLVADVHSRHRTRRLLVRAGASRVLGLDDILATPVNGSGYHSEYGLLGSNKASEEHIKLFPRGGKELVDAIASRFLEETGKNIEVMIYGDGAFKDPVCKIWELADPVVSPAYTDGLKGTPRELKLKYLADNEFAALSGKELDEAIKLAIREKDRDEDAQGKAEGTTPRRLCDLLGSLADLTSGSGDKGTPVVLIQGYFDSLSD
;
A
#
# COMPACT_ATOMS: atom_id res chain seq x y z
N MET A 1 -18.56 34.04 2.81
CA MET A 1 -19.66 33.17 3.27
C MET A 1 -19.05 32.22 4.29
N ILE A 2 -19.62 32.08 5.49
CA ILE A 2 -19.01 31.23 6.53
C ILE A 2 -19.20 29.77 6.14
N ARG A 3 -18.11 29.05 5.87
CA ARG A 3 -18.13 27.60 5.61
C ARG A 3 -18.62 26.89 6.89
N ARG A 4 -19.59 25.99 6.75
CA ARG A 4 -20.19 25.23 7.88
C ARG A 4 -19.84 23.73 7.85
N THR A 5 -19.05 23.31 6.87
CA THR A 5 -18.59 21.94 6.66
C THR A 5 -17.07 21.88 6.81
N GLY A 6 -16.56 20.81 7.40
CA GLY A 6 -15.11 20.54 7.46
C GLY A 6 -14.60 19.93 6.16
N THR A 7 -13.60 19.04 6.28
CA THR A 7 -13.05 18.28 5.16
C THR A 7 -14.14 17.54 4.38
N THR A 8 -14.15 17.71 3.05
CA THR A 8 -15.03 16.99 2.14
C THR A 8 -14.18 16.15 1.19
N SER A 9 -14.56 14.89 0.97
CA SER A 9 -13.94 14.00 -0.01
C SER A 9 -14.96 13.62 -1.08
N ARG A 10 -14.60 13.77 -2.37
CA ARG A 10 -15.47 13.45 -3.51
C ARG A 10 -14.74 12.58 -4.52
N GLY A 11 -15.34 11.45 -4.88
CA GLY A 11 -14.91 10.68 -6.05
C GLY A 11 -15.29 11.41 -7.33
N ILE A 12 -14.31 11.70 -8.17
CA ILE A 12 -14.45 12.39 -9.45
C ILE A 12 -14.53 11.34 -10.55
N ARG A 13 -15.62 11.36 -11.31
CA ARG A 13 -15.81 10.45 -12.44
C ARG A 13 -14.91 10.87 -13.61
N THR A 14 -14.19 9.91 -14.18
CA THR A 14 -13.38 10.13 -15.38
C THR A 14 -13.89 9.27 -16.54
N PRO A 15 -13.51 9.58 -17.79
CA PRO A 15 -13.55 8.60 -18.88
C PRO A 15 -12.75 7.34 -18.54
N ILE A 16 -13.00 6.26 -19.28
CA ILE A 16 -12.20 5.03 -19.17
C ILE A 16 -10.80 5.31 -19.70
N ILE A 17 -9.82 5.33 -18.79
CA ILE A 17 -8.41 5.57 -19.10
C ILE A 17 -7.80 4.32 -19.76
N ARG A 18 -7.16 4.52 -20.91
CA ARG A 18 -6.45 3.51 -21.70
C ARG A 18 -4.96 3.84 -21.80
N SER A 19 -4.19 2.84 -22.21
CA SER A 19 -2.76 3.01 -22.47
C SER A 19 -2.53 4.09 -23.54
N GLY A 20 -1.65 5.04 -23.25
CA GLY A 20 -1.31 6.15 -24.15
C GLY A 20 -2.23 7.39 -24.06
N ASP A 21 -3.26 7.36 -23.22
CA ASP A 21 -4.10 8.54 -23.00
C ASP A 21 -3.33 9.67 -22.29
N ASN A 22 -3.69 10.93 -22.59
CA ASN A 22 -3.15 12.08 -21.88
C ASN A 22 -3.81 12.20 -20.50
N LEU A 23 -3.18 11.60 -19.49
CA LEU A 23 -3.65 11.64 -18.11
C LEU A 23 -3.81 13.06 -17.56
N ILE A 24 -2.92 13.98 -17.93
CA ILE A 24 -2.93 15.35 -17.37
C ILE A 24 -4.25 16.03 -17.76
N ASP A 25 -4.59 16.01 -19.05
CA ASP A 25 -5.82 16.62 -19.55
C ASP A 25 -7.05 15.93 -18.96
N ILE A 26 -7.09 14.60 -18.97
CA ILE A 26 -8.22 13.83 -18.43
C ILE A 26 -8.49 14.18 -16.97
N ILE A 27 -7.45 14.23 -16.13
CA ILE A 27 -7.60 14.48 -14.70
C ILE A 27 -8.07 15.91 -14.45
N VAL A 28 -7.42 16.90 -15.08
CA VAL A 28 -7.75 18.32 -14.88
C VAL A 28 -9.15 18.62 -15.39
N GLU A 29 -9.47 18.22 -16.63
CA GLU A 29 -10.78 18.44 -17.22
C GLU A 29 -11.89 17.76 -16.41
N SER A 30 -11.69 16.53 -15.93
CA SER A 30 -12.69 15.83 -15.11
C SER A 30 -12.98 16.57 -13.80
N VAL A 31 -11.96 17.14 -13.14
CA VAL A 31 -12.13 17.93 -11.92
C VAL A 31 -12.82 19.27 -12.21
N LEU A 32 -12.43 19.96 -13.29
CA LEU A 32 -13.05 21.22 -13.70
C LEU A 32 -14.52 21.04 -14.09
N LEU A 33 -14.84 20.01 -14.87
CA LEU A 33 -16.20 19.67 -15.25
C LEU A 33 -17.04 19.29 -14.03
N ALA A 34 -16.49 18.54 -13.08
CA ALA A 34 -17.18 18.25 -11.82
C ALA A 34 -17.45 19.52 -11.00
N SER A 35 -16.46 20.41 -10.92
CA SER A 35 -16.58 21.71 -10.23
C SER A 35 -17.70 22.57 -10.83
N GLU A 36 -17.76 22.66 -12.16
CA GLU A 36 -18.79 23.40 -12.88
C GLU A 36 -20.18 22.76 -12.72
N SER A 37 -20.28 21.45 -12.98
CA SER A 37 -21.57 20.74 -13.02
C SER A 37 -22.22 20.54 -11.66
N GLU A 38 -21.41 20.33 -10.60
CA GLU A 38 -21.92 20.16 -9.23
C GLU A 38 -21.88 21.45 -8.40
N GLY A 39 -21.35 22.55 -8.95
CA GLY A 39 -21.43 23.88 -8.35
C GLY A 39 -20.54 24.08 -7.11
N PHE A 40 -19.40 23.39 -7.03
CA PHE A 40 -18.37 23.68 -6.02
C PHE A 40 -17.20 24.46 -6.63
N LYS A 41 -16.45 25.19 -5.81
CA LYS A 41 -15.26 25.94 -6.25
C LYS A 41 -13.99 25.22 -5.83
N LEU A 42 -12.94 25.36 -6.62
CA LEU A 42 -11.59 24.96 -6.27
C LEU A 42 -10.88 26.08 -5.50
N HIS A 43 -10.06 25.71 -4.52
CA HIS A 43 -9.33 26.61 -3.66
C HIS A 43 -7.85 26.22 -3.62
N ASP A 44 -7.02 27.18 -3.23
CA ASP A 44 -5.63 26.88 -2.91
C ASP A 44 -5.59 25.80 -1.81
N ARG A 45 -4.63 24.87 -1.93
CA ARG A 45 -4.43 23.73 -1.01
C ARG A 45 -5.50 22.63 -1.05
N ASP A 46 -6.46 22.69 -1.97
CA ASP A 46 -7.27 21.51 -2.29
C ASP A 46 -6.35 20.39 -2.80
N VAL A 47 -6.74 19.13 -2.54
CA VAL A 47 -5.93 17.96 -2.91
C VAL A 47 -6.64 17.13 -3.97
N VAL A 48 -5.97 16.88 -5.09
CA VAL A 48 -6.39 15.94 -6.12
C VAL A 48 -5.56 14.66 -5.99
N ALA A 49 -6.18 13.58 -5.53
CA ALA A 49 -5.57 12.28 -5.33
C ALA A 49 -5.96 11.32 -6.46
N ILE A 50 -5.00 10.68 -7.10
CA ILE A 50 -5.20 9.79 -8.26
C ILE A 50 -4.76 8.38 -7.90
N THR A 51 -5.57 7.37 -8.16
CA THR A 51 -5.19 5.96 -7.90
C THR A 51 -3.95 5.58 -8.71
N GLU A 52 -3.03 4.84 -8.09
CA GLU A 52 -1.87 4.21 -8.72
C GLU A 52 -2.26 3.40 -9.98
N SER A 53 -3.51 2.93 -10.01
CA SER A 53 -3.95 1.86 -10.87
C SER A 53 -4.15 2.35 -12.27
N VAL A 54 -4.61 3.59 -12.42
CA VAL A 54 -4.79 4.27 -13.71
C VAL A 54 -3.47 4.82 -14.22
N ILE A 55 -2.55 5.21 -13.33
CA ILE A 55 -1.20 5.65 -13.72
C ILE A 55 -0.44 4.48 -14.34
N ALA A 56 -0.39 3.35 -13.64
CA ALA A 56 0.29 2.16 -14.15
C ALA A 56 -0.31 1.63 -15.47
N ARG A 57 -1.62 1.82 -15.69
CA ARG A 57 -2.29 1.51 -16.97
C ARG A 57 -1.84 2.43 -18.09
N ALA A 58 -1.75 3.74 -17.83
CA ALA A 58 -1.33 4.72 -18.83
C ALA A 58 0.16 4.58 -19.18
N GLU A 59 1.01 4.25 -18.20
CA GLU A 59 2.45 3.98 -18.38
C GLU A 59 2.73 2.68 -19.16
N ASN A 60 1.72 1.85 -19.42
CA ASN A 60 1.85 0.51 -19.98
C ASN A 60 2.89 -0.34 -19.22
N ASN A 61 2.93 -0.23 -17.89
CA ASN A 61 3.94 -0.88 -17.04
C ASN A 61 3.54 -2.32 -16.68
N TYR A 62 3.60 -3.21 -17.68
CA TYR A 62 3.19 -4.61 -17.55
C TYR A 62 4.36 -5.57 -17.70
N ALA A 63 4.27 -6.73 -17.05
CA ALA A 63 5.20 -7.83 -17.24
C ALA A 63 4.44 -9.17 -17.26
N THR A 64 4.99 -10.13 -17.98
CA THR A 64 4.47 -11.49 -18.06
C THR A 64 5.10 -12.39 -16.99
N CYS A 65 4.49 -13.54 -16.74
CA CYS A 65 5.12 -14.60 -15.94
C CYS A 65 6.46 -15.07 -16.53
N ASP A 66 6.62 -15.02 -17.87
CA ASP A 66 7.89 -15.37 -18.53
C ASP A 66 8.99 -14.34 -18.28
N ASP A 67 8.65 -13.05 -18.22
CA ASP A 67 9.61 -12.00 -17.87
C ASP A 67 10.10 -12.17 -16.43
N ILE A 68 9.18 -12.46 -15.50
CA ILE A 68 9.51 -12.78 -14.12
C ILE A 68 10.39 -14.04 -14.06
N ALA A 69 10.01 -15.10 -14.78
CA ALA A 69 10.76 -16.36 -14.80
C ALA A 69 12.18 -16.18 -15.32
N HIS A 70 12.36 -15.40 -16.40
CA HIS A 70 13.67 -15.09 -16.96
C HIS A 70 14.53 -14.32 -15.94
N ASP A 71 13.95 -13.32 -15.28
CA ASP A 71 14.70 -12.53 -14.30
C ASP A 71 15.07 -13.36 -13.05
N VAL A 72 14.13 -14.16 -12.55
CA VAL A 72 14.35 -15.08 -11.45
C VAL A 72 15.41 -16.11 -11.80
N GLY A 73 15.37 -16.71 -12.99
CA GLY A 73 16.39 -17.68 -13.42
C GLY A 73 17.79 -17.08 -13.53
N ARG A 74 17.89 -15.79 -13.92
CA ARG A 74 19.15 -15.03 -13.91
C ARG A 74 19.63 -14.74 -12.49
N LEU A 75 18.70 -14.37 -11.59
CA LEU A 75 18.98 -13.97 -10.22
C LEU A 75 19.16 -15.15 -9.25
N PHE A 76 18.67 -16.34 -9.60
CA PHE A 76 18.79 -17.60 -8.86
C PHE A 76 19.25 -18.73 -9.81
N PRO A 77 20.48 -18.63 -10.36
CA PRO A 77 21.00 -19.61 -11.33
C PRO A 77 21.11 -21.04 -10.79
N GLU A 78 21.05 -21.20 -9.46
CA GLU A 78 21.05 -22.48 -8.77
C GLU A 78 19.75 -23.27 -9.01
N GLY A 79 18.68 -22.59 -9.45
CA GLY A 79 17.39 -23.20 -9.77
C GLY A 79 16.58 -23.59 -8.53
N GLU A 80 16.88 -23.01 -7.37
CA GLU A 80 16.14 -23.17 -6.13
C GLU A 80 15.93 -21.79 -5.48
N VAL A 81 14.74 -21.58 -4.92
CA VAL A 81 14.42 -20.36 -4.16
C VAL A 81 13.60 -20.70 -2.91
N GLY A 82 14.02 -20.14 -1.78
CA GLY A 82 13.23 -20.08 -0.56
C GLY A 82 12.49 -18.75 -0.50
N ILE A 83 11.17 -18.74 -0.52
CA ILE A 83 10.36 -17.53 -0.43
C ILE A 83 9.87 -17.38 1.00
N VAL A 84 10.11 -16.22 1.61
CA VAL A 84 9.69 -15.93 2.99
C VAL A 84 8.63 -14.85 3.06
N PHE A 85 7.57 -15.12 3.81
CA PHE A 85 6.53 -14.17 4.23
C PHE A 85 5.78 -13.43 3.11
N PRO A 86 5.32 -14.13 2.04
CA PRO A 86 4.43 -13.49 1.10
C PRO A 86 3.07 -13.17 1.74
N ILE A 87 2.45 -12.07 1.30
CA ILE A 87 1.04 -11.81 1.57
C ILE A 87 0.18 -12.88 0.90
N LEU A 88 -0.81 -13.39 1.62
CA LEU A 88 -1.78 -14.38 1.15
C LEU A 88 -2.83 -13.71 0.27
N SER A 89 -2.50 -13.58 -1.01
CA SER A 89 -3.34 -12.91 -1.99
C SER A 89 -3.32 -13.58 -3.36
N ARG A 90 -4.52 -13.77 -3.92
CA ARG A 90 -4.72 -14.13 -5.33
C ARG A 90 -4.34 -13.00 -6.29
N ASN A 91 -4.44 -11.75 -5.83
CA ASN A 91 -4.23 -10.57 -6.68
C ASN A 91 -2.79 -10.07 -6.60
N ARG A 92 -2.19 -10.06 -5.41
CA ARG A 92 -0.84 -9.51 -5.19
C ARG A 92 0.29 -10.53 -5.37
N PHE A 93 0.06 -11.79 -5.03
CA PHE A 93 1.17 -12.77 -4.98
C PHE A 93 1.03 -13.95 -5.94
N ALA A 94 -0.18 -14.44 -6.25
CA ALA A 94 -0.35 -15.66 -7.04
C ALA A 94 0.34 -15.64 -8.43
N VAL A 95 0.23 -14.53 -9.16
CA VAL A 95 0.86 -14.39 -10.49
C VAL A 95 2.38 -14.21 -10.35
N ASN A 96 2.84 -13.52 -9.31
CA ASN A 96 4.28 -13.43 -9.00
C ASN A 96 4.85 -14.81 -8.69
N LEU A 97 4.17 -15.59 -7.85
CA LEU A 97 4.56 -16.96 -7.51
C LEU A 97 4.63 -17.84 -8.76
N ARG A 98 3.67 -17.69 -9.69
CA ARG A 98 3.67 -18.40 -10.96
C ARG A 98 4.94 -18.13 -11.77
N GLY A 99 5.26 -16.85 -11.99
CA GLY A 99 6.49 -16.45 -12.69
C GLY A 99 7.76 -16.92 -11.97
N ILE A 100 7.80 -16.83 -10.64
CA ILE A 100 8.94 -17.29 -9.84
C ILE A 100 9.13 -18.81 -9.99
N ALA A 101 8.05 -19.59 -9.83
CA ALA A 101 8.07 -21.05 -9.91
C ALA A 101 8.51 -21.51 -11.32
N ARG A 102 8.04 -20.85 -12.37
CA ARG A 102 8.44 -21.12 -13.77
C ARG A 102 9.94 -20.91 -14.01
N GLY A 103 10.56 -19.98 -13.28
CA GLY A 103 11.99 -19.65 -13.41
C GLY A 103 12.95 -20.61 -12.67
N VAL A 104 12.45 -21.52 -11.85
CA VAL A 104 13.25 -22.39 -10.97
C VAL A 104 12.78 -23.84 -10.99
N LYS A 105 13.54 -24.74 -10.36
CA LYS A 105 13.21 -26.17 -10.25
C LYS A 105 12.59 -26.53 -8.91
N LYS A 106 12.84 -25.73 -7.88
CA LYS A 106 12.32 -25.95 -6.52
C LYS A 106 11.98 -24.62 -5.86
N VAL A 107 10.81 -24.58 -5.22
CA VAL A 107 10.37 -23.49 -4.36
C VAL A 107 10.14 -24.05 -2.96
N VAL A 108 10.80 -23.44 -1.97
CA VAL A 108 10.45 -23.62 -0.56
C VAL A 108 9.68 -22.39 -0.11
N LEU A 109 8.43 -22.54 0.29
CA LEU A 109 7.57 -21.44 0.72
C LEU A 109 7.46 -21.45 2.24
N GLN A 110 7.94 -20.38 2.88
CA GLN A 110 7.74 -20.17 4.31
C GLN A 110 6.66 -19.12 4.56
N LEU A 111 5.55 -19.57 5.14
CA LEU A 111 4.44 -18.71 5.53
C LEU A 111 4.55 -18.32 7.02
N SER A 112 4.24 -17.07 7.35
CA SER A 112 4.06 -16.68 8.76
C SER A 112 2.69 -17.14 9.25
N TYR A 113 2.57 -17.38 10.56
CA TYR A 113 1.32 -17.82 11.18
C TYR A 113 1.16 -17.19 12.56
N PRO A 114 -0.06 -16.97 13.08
CA PRO A 114 -1.35 -17.41 12.54
C PRO A 114 -1.82 -16.63 11.31
N SER A 115 -1.22 -15.47 11.01
CA SER A 115 -1.53 -14.65 9.84
C SER A 115 -0.28 -14.18 9.07
N ASP A 116 -0.50 -13.68 7.86
CA ASP A 116 0.51 -12.85 7.15
C ASP A 116 0.65 -11.45 7.77
N GLU A 117 1.52 -10.63 7.19
CA GLU A 117 1.82 -9.28 7.70
C GLU A 117 0.63 -8.33 7.65
N VAL A 118 -0.33 -8.55 6.74
CA VAL A 118 -1.53 -7.71 6.61
C VAL A 118 -2.70 -8.28 7.41
N GLY A 119 -2.63 -9.54 7.87
CA GLY A 119 -3.62 -10.15 8.75
C GLY A 119 -4.49 -11.23 8.10
N ASN A 120 -4.17 -11.68 6.88
CA ASN A 120 -4.85 -12.86 6.33
C ASN A 120 -4.50 -14.09 7.17
N SER A 121 -5.52 -14.76 7.70
CA SER A 121 -5.33 -15.91 8.57
C SER A 121 -5.04 -17.20 7.78
N LEU A 122 -4.14 -18.03 8.33
CA LEU A 122 -3.90 -19.42 7.91
C LEU A 122 -4.49 -20.44 8.88
N MET A 123 -4.91 -20.04 10.07
CA MET A 123 -5.41 -20.97 11.08
C MET A 123 -6.26 -20.26 12.12
N ASP A 124 -7.12 -21.03 12.77
CA ASP A 124 -7.86 -20.56 13.92
C ASP A 124 -6.93 -20.40 15.14
N LEU A 125 -7.02 -19.24 15.79
CA LEU A 125 -6.20 -18.88 16.95
C LEU A 125 -6.51 -19.75 18.17
N ASP A 126 -7.80 -20.01 18.44
CA ASP A 126 -8.21 -20.81 19.59
C ASP A 126 -7.75 -22.26 19.40
N VAL A 127 -7.86 -22.80 18.17
CA VAL A 127 -7.31 -24.12 17.85
C VAL A 127 -5.78 -24.14 17.99
N MET A 128 -5.07 -23.10 17.59
CA MET A 128 -3.60 -23.02 17.76
C MET A 128 -3.22 -23.12 19.24
N ASP A 129 -3.91 -22.36 20.10
CA ASP A 129 -3.70 -22.34 21.54
C ASP A 129 -4.06 -23.69 22.19
N GLU A 130 -5.20 -24.28 21.80
CA GLU A 130 -5.63 -25.62 22.25
C GLU A 130 -4.64 -26.72 21.89
N LYS A 131 -3.97 -26.61 20.73
CA LYS A 131 -2.93 -27.55 20.28
C LYS A 131 -1.56 -27.27 20.89
N GLY A 132 -1.40 -26.18 21.66
CA GLY A 132 -0.15 -25.81 22.32
C GLY A 132 0.98 -25.46 21.36
N ILE A 133 0.66 -24.88 20.21
CA ILE A 133 1.65 -24.45 19.21
C ILE A 133 2.20 -23.08 19.62
N ASP A 134 3.52 -22.97 19.77
CA ASP A 134 4.18 -21.69 20.06
C ASP A 134 4.59 -21.00 18.74
N PRO A 135 3.92 -19.91 18.33
CA PRO A 135 4.23 -19.20 17.09
C PRO A 135 5.64 -18.59 17.06
N LEU A 136 6.31 -18.43 18.19
CA LEU A 136 7.66 -17.85 18.25
C LEU A 136 8.76 -18.88 18.00
N SER A 137 8.54 -20.14 18.36
CA SER A 137 9.57 -21.20 18.27
C SER A 137 9.25 -22.31 17.28
N ASP A 138 7.97 -22.64 17.09
CA ASP A 138 7.60 -23.81 16.30
C ASP A 138 7.72 -23.55 14.79
N CYS A 139 8.32 -24.52 14.10
CA CYS A 139 8.27 -24.65 12.65
C CYS A 139 7.39 -25.85 12.31
N LEU A 140 6.31 -25.62 11.55
CA LEU A 140 5.39 -26.65 11.11
C LEU A 140 5.70 -27.03 9.67
N THR A 141 5.86 -28.33 9.40
CA THR A 141 5.75 -28.84 8.03
C THR A 141 4.30 -28.77 7.58
N GLU A 142 4.08 -28.72 6.26
CA GLU A 142 2.72 -28.80 5.74
C GLU A 142 1.94 -30.02 6.27
N GLU A 143 2.57 -31.20 6.32
CA GLU A 143 1.92 -32.41 6.87
C GLU A 143 1.46 -32.22 8.33
N ARG A 144 2.33 -31.65 9.18
CA ARG A 144 1.99 -31.35 10.59
C ARG A 144 0.86 -30.33 10.66
N TYR A 145 0.92 -29.27 9.86
CA TYR A 145 -0.13 -28.26 9.76
C TYR A 145 -1.47 -28.89 9.34
N ARG A 146 -1.50 -29.70 8.29
CA ARG A 146 -2.71 -30.41 7.82
C ARG A 146 -3.29 -31.34 8.87
N LYS A 147 -2.45 -32.05 9.62
CA LYS A 147 -2.89 -32.92 10.71
C LYS A 147 -3.53 -32.14 11.87
N LEU A 148 -3.01 -30.95 12.17
CA LEU A 148 -3.46 -30.14 13.30
C LEU A 148 -4.71 -29.32 12.96
N PHE A 149 -4.77 -28.75 11.76
CA PHE A 149 -5.77 -27.76 11.38
C PHE A 149 -6.62 -28.15 10.16
N GLY A 150 -6.26 -29.19 9.40
CA GLY A 150 -6.99 -29.61 8.21
C GLY A 150 -6.91 -28.60 7.06
N THR A 151 -8.08 -28.21 6.55
CA THR A 151 -8.24 -27.22 5.48
C THR A 151 -8.72 -25.91 6.09
N ASN A 152 -7.91 -24.86 6.02
CA ASN A 152 -8.28 -23.53 6.49
C ASN A 152 -8.59 -22.63 5.30
N ARG A 153 -9.87 -22.41 5.05
CA ARG A 153 -10.34 -21.54 3.97
C ARG A 153 -10.48 -20.12 4.47
N HIS A 154 -9.96 -19.18 3.68
CA HIS A 154 -10.13 -17.75 3.95
C HIS A 154 -11.62 -17.38 4.00
N ALA A 155 -12.04 -16.67 5.05
CA ALA A 155 -13.45 -16.45 5.39
C ALA A 155 -14.29 -15.81 4.27
N PHE A 156 -13.69 -14.97 3.42
CA PHE A 156 -14.40 -14.27 2.34
C PHE A 156 -14.25 -14.92 0.98
N THR A 157 -13.09 -15.51 0.69
CA THR A 157 -12.77 -16.03 -0.65
C THR A 157 -12.96 -17.53 -0.75
N GLY A 158 -13.02 -18.24 0.38
CA GLY A 158 -13.10 -19.70 0.44
C GLY A 158 -11.82 -20.43 0.02
N VAL A 159 -10.72 -19.70 -0.21
CA VAL A 159 -9.45 -20.25 -0.69
C VAL A 159 -8.63 -20.81 0.47
N ASP A 160 -8.12 -22.03 0.32
CA ASP A 160 -7.05 -22.58 1.15
C ASP A 160 -5.71 -22.16 0.53
N TYR A 161 -5.03 -21.17 1.12
CA TYR A 161 -3.82 -20.60 0.51
C TYR A 161 -2.63 -21.55 0.52
N VAL A 162 -2.58 -22.53 1.43
CA VAL A 162 -1.49 -23.52 1.46
C VAL A 162 -1.64 -24.47 0.26
N GLU A 163 -2.85 -24.97 0.00
CA GLU A 163 -3.14 -25.81 -1.17
C GLU A 163 -2.99 -25.00 -2.46
N TYR A 164 -3.58 -23.80 -2.51
CA TYR A 164 -3.54 -22.96 -3.69
C TYR A 164 -2.12 -22.58 -4.14
N TYR A 165 -1.22 -22.26 -3.21
CA TYR A 165 0.17 -21.94 -3.55
C TYR A 165 0.99 -23.17 -3.92
N ARG A 166 0.74 -24.33 -3.29
CA ARG A 166 1.31 -25.60 -3.74
C ARG A 166 0.93 -25.89 -5.19
N ASP A 167 -0.35 -25.79 -5.51
CA ASP A 167 -0.86 -26.07 -6.86
C ASP A 167 -0.24 -25.14 -7.91
N ILE A 168 -0.08 -23.85 -7.61
CA ILE A 168 0.60 -22.90 -8.52
C ILE A 168 2.05 -23.34 -8.78
N ILE A 169 2.80 -23.66 -7.74
CA ILE A 169 4.22 -24.02 -7.88
C ILE A 169 4.36 -25.30 -8.71
N GLU A 170 3.56 -26.33 -8.40
CA GLU A 170 3.64 -27.63 -9.08
C GLU A 170 3.13 -27.56 -10.53
N ALA A 171 2.11 -26.74 -10.82
CA ALA A 171 1.62 -26.51 -12.17
C ALA A 171 2.67 -25.87 -13.10
N GLU A 172 3.58 -25.07 -12.55
CA GLU A 172 4.71 -24.47 -13.29
C GLU A 172 5.95 -25.39 -13.36
N GLY A 173 5.83 -26.63 -12.88
CA GLY A 173 6.87 -27.66 -12.99
C GLY A 173 7.95 -27.60 -11.90
N ALA A 174 7.83 -26.70 -10.93
CA ALA A 174 8.74 -26.64 -9.78
C ALA A 174 8.28 -27.58 -8.65
N LYS A 175 9.25 -28.16 -7.92
CA LYS A 175 8.95 -28.89 -6.69
C LYS A 175 8.53 -27.93 -5.58
N ALA A 176 7.37 -28.16 -4.97
CA ALA A 176 6.86 -27.37 -3.86
C ALA A 176 7.15 -27.99 -2.48
N GLU A 177 7.77 -27.23 -1.60
CA GLU A 177 7.88 -27.52 -0.17
C GLU A 177 7.31 -26.34 0.62
N ILE A 178 6.39 -26.56 1.55
CA ILE A 178 5.79 -25.50 2.37
C ILE A 178 6.07 -25.76 3.86
N ILE A 179 6.53 -24.71 4.53
CA ILE A 179 6.69 -24.67 5.99
C ILE A 179 5.99 -23.43 6.56
N LEU A 180 5.59 -23.51 7.82
CA LEU A 180 5.03 -22.38 8.56
C LEU A 180 5.94 -22.08 9.76
N ALA A 181 6.48 -20.87 9.84
CA ALA A 181 7.40 -20.42 10.88
C ALA A 181 7.46 -18.89 10.91
N ASN A 182 7.43 -18.26 12.09
CA ASN A 182 7.60 -16.79 12.18
C ASN A 182 9.06 -16.32 12.28
N ASN A 183 9.99 -17.25 12.52
CA ASN A 183 11.40 -16.96 12.40
C ASN A 183 11.83 -17.09 10.93
N PRO A 184 12.20 -16.00 10.21
CA PRO A 184 12.55 -16.08 8.79
C PRO A 184 13.75 -16.99 8.53
N VAL A 185 14.60 -17.22 9.54
CA VAL A 185 15.81 -18.06 9.42
C VAL A 185 15.48 -19.54 9.24
N ALA A 186 14.26 -19.99 9.59
CA ALA A 186 13.84 -21.39 9.43
C ALA A 186 13.98 -21.90 7.98
N ILE A 187 13.81 -21.02 6.98
CA ILE A 187 13.99 -21.34 5.56
C ILE A 187 15.39 -21.87 5.24
N LEU A 188 16.42 -21.45 6.01
CA LEU A 188 17.81 -21.81 5.75
C LEU A 188 18.14 -23.27 6.03
N GLU A 189 17.28 -23.98 6.77
CA GLU A 189 17.38 -25.44 6.90
C GLU A 189 17.00 -26.18 5.60
N ARG A 190 16.34 -25.49 4.66
CA ARG A 190 15.83 -26.07 3.40
C ARG A 190 16.58 -25.55 2.19
N THR A 191 16.96 -24.27 2.18
CA THR A 191 17.75 -23.66 1.11
C THR A 191 18.45 -22.38 1.57
N PRO A 192 19.70 -22.12 1.13
CA PRO A 192 20.41 -20.88 1.45
C PRO A 192 20.12 -19.72 0.48
N TYR A 193 19.28 -19.92 -0.55
CA TYR A 193 18.95 -18.93 -1.57
C TYR A 193 17.54 -18.37 -1.32
N VAL A 194 17.43 -17.15 -0.83
CA VAL A 194 16.17 -16.63 -0.28
C VAL A 194 15.67 -15.42 -1.05
N LEU A 195 14.37 -15.41 -1.31
CA LEU A 195 13.58 -14.29 -1.82
C LEU A 195 12.64 -13.79 -0.71
N VAL A 196 12.84 -12.54 -0.30
CA VAL A 196 12.09 -11.85 0.75
C VAL A 196 10.82 -11.26 0.15
N ALA A 197 9.66 -11.75 0.59
CA ALA A 197 8.35 -11.40 0.02
C ALA A 197 7.43 -10.62 0.97
N ASP A 198 7.86 -10.36 2.21
CA ASP A 198 7.17 -9.37 3.05
C ASP A 198 7.32 -7.98 2.42
N VAL A 199 6.29 -7.16 2.58
CA VAL A 199 6.23 -5.81 2.05
C VAL A 199 6.87 -4.88 3.06
N HIS A 200 6.36 -4.77 4.28
CA HIS A 200 6.73 -3.68 5.18
C HIS A 200 7.95 -4.01 6.05
N SER A 201 8.13 -5.28 6.42
CA SER A 201 9.25 -5.72 7.26
C SER A 201 10.48 -6.19 6.48
N ARG A 202 10.46 -6.14 5.14
CA ARG A 202 11.48 -6.72 4.24
C ARG A 202 12.92 -6.41 4.61
N HIS A 203 13.21 -5.17 4.99
CA HIS A 203 14.57 -4.77 5.36
C HIS A 203 15.05 -5.46 6.64
N ARG A 204 14.15 -5.69 7.61
CA ARG A 204 14.47 -6.47 8.81
C ARG A 204 14.69 -7.93 8.47
N THR A 205 13.79 -8.52 7.68
CA THR A 205 13.86 -9.92 7.25
C THR A 205 15.15 -10.20 6.48
N ARG A 206 15.50 -9.37 5.50
CA ARG A 206 16.76 -9.43 4.75
C ARG A 206 17.99 -9.40 5.67
N ARG A 207 18.05 -8.46 6.63
CA ARG A 207 19.18 -8.38 7.59
C ARG A 207 19.32 -9.64 8.44
N LEU A 208 18.21 -10.25 8.88
CA LEU A 208 18.24 -11.45 9.70
C LEU A 208 18.78 -12.65 8.92
N LEU A 209 18.34 -12.83 7.67
CA LEU A 209 18.79 -13.91 6.79
C LEU A 209 20.27 -13.79 6.43
N VAL A 210 20.73 -12.58 6.07
CA VAL A 210 22.15 -12.34 5.78
C VAL A 210 23.01 -12.64 7.01
N ARG A 211 22.59 -12.19 8.20
CA ARG A 211 23.31 -12.48 9.46
C ARG A 211 23.35 -13.98 9.78
N ALA A 212 22.30 -14.72 9.43
CA ALA A 212 22.22 -16.16 9.66
C ALA A 212 22.99 -17.00 8.63
N GLY A 213 23.66 -16.37 7.65
CA GLY A 213 24.54 -17.06 6.71
C GLY A 213 23.85 -17.53 5.43
N ALA A 214 22.73 -16.90 5.04
CA ALA A 214 22.13 -17.13 3.72
C ALA A 214 23.14 -16.80 2.59
N SER A 215 23.25 -17.68 1.60
CA SER A 215 24.18 -17.51 0.46
C SER A 215 23.73 -16.39 -0.49
N ARG A 216 22.41 -16.24 -0.68
CA ARG A 216 21.81 -15.20 -1.52
C ARG A 216 20.54 -14.72 -0.85
N VAL A 217 20.38 -13.40 -0.72
CA VAL A 217 19.15 -12.80 -0.19
C VAL A 217 18.73 -11.65 -1.09
N LEU A 218 17.71 -11.89 -1.90
CA LEU A 218 17.02 -10.91 -2.71
C LEU A 218 15.63 -10.68 -2.13
N GLY A 219 14.93 -9.65 -2.58
CA GLY A 219 13.53 -9.42 -2.27
C GLY A 219 12.71 -9.26 -3.54
N LEU A 220 11.38 -9.19 -3.39
CA LEU A 220 10.50 -8.88 -4.51
C LEU A 220 10.86 -7.53 -5.16
N ASP A 221 11.46 -6.60 -4.40
CA ASP A 221 12.03 -5.34 -4.89
C ASP A 221 13.20 -5.50 -5.86
N ASP A 222 13.88 -6.65 -5.86
CA ASP A 222 15.00 -6.91 -6.77
C ASP A 222 14.55 -7.57 -8.10
N ILE A 223 13.32 -8.10 -8.17
CA ILE A 223 12.80 -8.78 -9.36
C ILE A 223 12.09 -7.75 -10.25
N LEU A 224 12.45 -7.71 -11.53
CA LEU A 224 12.04 -6.66 -12.47
C LEU A 224 12.39 -5.25 -11.95
N ALA A 225 13.56 -5.10 -11.31
CA ALA A 225 14.13 -3.80 -10.97
C ALA A 225 14.66 -3.06 -12.22
N THR A 226 14.87 -3.79 -13.31
CA THR A 226 15.24 -3.29 -14.64
C THR A 226 14.39 -3.99 -15.70
N PRO A 227 14.20 -3.41 -16.91
CA PRO A 227 13.46 -4.08 -17.97
C PRO A 227 14.07 -5.43 -18.32
N VAL A 228 13.22 -6.43 -18.55
CA VAL A 228 13.61 -7.77 -19.01
C VAL A 228 12.85 -8.05 -20.28
N ASN A 229 13.54 -8.32 -21.39
CA ASN A 229 12.91 -8.54 -22.70
C ASN A 229 11.98 -7.41 -23.16
N GLY A 230 12.22 -6.18 -22.70
CA GLY A 230 11.35 -5.02 -22.98
C GLY A 230 10.11 -4.92 -22.11
N SER A 231 10.01 -5.72 -21.04
CA SER A 231 8.94 -5.64 -20.05
C SER A 231 8.92 -4.31 -19.29
N GLY A 232 7.80 -4.07 -18.61
CA GLY A 232 7.74 -3.12 -17.51
C GLY A 232 8.71 -3.49 -16.39
N TYR A 233 9.05 -2.50 -15.57
CA TYR A 233 9.91 -2.69 -14.40
C TYR A 233 9.56 -1.67 -13.32
N HIS A 234 10.16 -1.76 -12.14
CA HIS A 234 10.20 -0.65 -11.18
C HIS A 234 11.53 -0.66 -10.42
N SER A 235 12.32 0.42 -10.52
CA SER A 235 13.69 0.45 -9.98
C SER A 235 13.78 0.35 -8.45
N GLU A 236 12.81 0.90 -7.74
CA GLU A 236 12.77 0.82 -6.26
C GLU A 236 11.96 -0.36 -5.72
N TYR A 237 10.79 -0.63 -6.30
CA TYR A 237 9.84 -1.60 -5.76
C TYR A 237 9.80 -2.93 -6.51
N GLY A 238 10.43 -3.09 -7.68
CA GLY A 238 10.40 -4.35 -8.44
C GLY A 238 8.97 -4.89 -8.57
N LEU A 239 8.74 -6.09 -8.03
CA LEU A 239 7.42 -6.73 -7.95
C LEU A 239 6.55 -6.26 -6.75
N LEU A 240 7.09 -5.56 -5.76
CA LEU A 240 6.29 -4.97 -4.67
C LEU A 240 5.29 -3.97 -5.23
N GLY A 241 4.05 -4.03 -4.73
CA GLY A 241 2.96 -3.20 -5.23
C GLY A 241 2.45 -3.60 -6.62
N SER A 242 2.99 -4.66 -7.24
CA SER A 242 2.39 -5.21 -8.45
C SER A 242 1.02 -5.82 -8.14
N ASN A 243 0.21 -5.90 -9.19
CA ASN A 243 -1.14 -6.43 -9.09
C ASN A 243 -1.49 -7.25 -10.33
N LYS A 244 -2.35 -8.24 -10.15
CA LYS A 244 -2.83 -9.11 -11.21
C LYS A 244 -3.55 -8.31 -12.31
N ALA A 245 -3.09 -8.47 -13.55
CA ALA A 245 -3.77 -7.95 -14.74
C ALA A 245 -4.51 -9.07 -15.49
N SER A 246 -3.92 -10.26 -15.55
CA SER A 246 -4.54 -11.52 -16.01
C SER A 246 -3.88 -12.71 -15.30
N GLU A 247 -4.22 -13.95 -15.64
CA GLU A 247 -3.54 -15.13 -15.07
C GLU A 247 -2.05 -15.20 -15.40
N GLU A 248 -1.62 -14.59 -16.50
CA GLU A 248 -0.23 -14.64 -16.99
C GLU A 248 0.50 -13.29 -16.97
N HIS A 249 -0.19 -12.22 -16.55
CA HIS A 249 0.34 -10.86 -16.60
C HIS A 249 0.10 -10.11 -15.29
N ILE A 250 1.10 -9.34 -14.90
CA ILE A 250 1.01 -8.36 -13.83
C ILE A 250 1.10 -6.94 -14.37
N LYS A 251 0.52 -6.02 -13.61
CA LYS A 251 0.74 -4.59 -13.72
C LYS A 251 1.64 -4.18 -12.54
N LEU A 252 2.76 -3.55 -12.85
CA LEU A 252 3.74 -3.10 -11.86
C LEU A 252 3.32 -1.77 -11.24
N PHE A 253 3.93 -1.42 -10.11
CA PHE A 253 3.70 -0.15 -9.43
C PHE A 253 4.13 1.05 -10.33
N PRO A 254 3.54 2.25 -10.18
CA PRO A 254 3.87 3.40 -11.04
C PRO A 254 5.30 3.91 -10.84
N ARG A 255 5.99 4.33 -11.92
CA ARG A 255 7.39 4.79 -11.86
C ARG A 255 7.59 6.30 -12.02
N GLY A 256 6.78 6.98 -12.83
CA GLY A 256 6.96 8.38 -13.23
C GLY A 256 6.13 9.37 -12.42
N GLY A 257 5.91 9.07 -11.15
CA GLY A 257 4.86 9.73 -10.38
C GLY A 257 5.14 11.22 -10.12
N LYS A 258 6.40 11.64 -9.92
CA LYS A 258 6.72 13.01 -9.50
C LYS A 258 6.51 14.03 -10.62
N GLU A 259 7.03 13.74 -11.81
CA GLU A 259 6.84 14.61 -12.98
C GLU A 259 5.36 14.76 -13.31
N LEU A 260 4.58 13.68 -13.19
CA LEU A 260 3.15 13.70 -13.44
C LEU A 260 2.38 14.59 -12.47
N VAL A 261 2.58 14.43 -11.15
CA VAL A 261 1.84 15.23 -10.15
C VAL A 261 2.18 16.72 -10.26
N ASP A 262 3.44 17.06 -10.56
CA ASP A 262 3.87 18.44 -10.74
C ASP A 262 3.27 19.06 -12.02
N ALA A 263 3.18 18.28 -13.10
CA ALA A 263 2.56 18.74 -14.35
C ALA A 263 1.06 18.98 -14.18
N ILE A 264 0.34 18.10 -13.47
CA ILE A 264 -1.07 18.28 -13.16
C ILE A 264 -1.29 19.52 -12.27
N ALA A 265 -0.47 19.70 -11.24
CA ALA A 265 -0.54 20.87 -10.36
C ALA A 265 -0.31 22.18 -11.14
N SER A 266 0.68 22.19 -12.04
CA SER A 266 0.97 23.32 -12.92
C SER A 266 -0.22 23.63 -13.85
N ARG A 267 -0.83 22.58 -14.42
CA ARG A 267 -2.00 22.72 -15.30
C ARG A 267 -3.20 23.29 -14.55
N PHE A 268 -3.44 22.89 -13.30
CA PHE A 268 -4.48 23.51 -12.46
C PHE A 268 -4.18 24.99 -12.19
N LEU A 269 -2.93 25.35 -11.91
CA LEU A 269 -2.53 26.74 -11.69
C LEU A 269 -2.79 27.60 -12.94
N GLU A 270 -2.48 27.09 -14.13
CA GLU A 270 -2.74 27.78 -15.41
C GLU A 270 -4.25 28.00 -15.65
N GLU A 271 -5.06 26.97 -15.46
CA GLU A 271 -6.50 26.99 -15.79
C GLU A 271 -7.34 27.72 -14.72
N THR A 272 -6.90 27.71 -13.46
CA THR A 272 -7.73 28.19 -12.34
C THR A 272 -7.09 29.30 -11.52
N GLY A 273 -5.78 29.53 -11.67
CA GLY A 273 -5.00 30.40 -10.78
C GLY A 273 -4.86 29.85 -9.36
N LYS A 274 -5.17 28.57 -9.11
CA LYS A 274 -5.13 27.92 -7.79
C LYS A 274 -3.96 26.96 -7.65
N ASN A 275 -3.30 27.02 -6.50
CA ASN A 275 -2.26 26.07 -6.11
C ASN A 275 -2.91 24.82 -5.54
N ILE A 276 -3.21 23.86 -6.41
CA ILE A 276 -3.80 22.57 -6.04
C ILE A 276 -2.67 21.58 -5.77
N GLU A 277 -2.74 20.89 -4.64
CA GLU A 277 -1.83 19.80 -4.32
C GLU A 277 -2.29 18.53 -5.03
N VAL A 278 -1.36 17.78 -5.60
CA VAL A 278 -1.64 16.54 -6.32
C VAL A 278 -0.86 15.39 -5.70
N MET A 279 -1.49 14.22 -5.60
CA MET A 279 -0.84 12.98 -5.17
C MET A 279 -1.33 11.77 -5.96
N ILE A 280 -0.47 10.75 -6.04
CA ILE A 280 -0.85 9.40 -6.41
C ILE A 280 -1.05 8.60 -5.12
N TYR A 281 -2.14 7.86 -5.00
CA TYR A 281 -2.41 6.98 -3.86
C TYR A 281 -2.57 5.53 -4.32
N GLY A 282 -2.01 4.60 -3.56
CA GLY A 282 -2.30 3.17 -3.64
C GLY A 282 -3.24 2.75 -2.52
N ASP A 283 -3.04 1.53 -2.03
CA ASP A 283 -3.74 0.95 -0.90
C ASP A 283 -3.70 1.84 0.38
N GLY A 284 -4.86 2.02 1.02
CA GLY A 284 -5.02 2.82 2.23
C GLY A 284 -4.66 2.07 3.52
N ALA A 285 -4.19 2.78 4.54
CA ALA A 285 -3.87 2.19 5.85
C ALA A 285 -5.14 1.93 6.71
N PHE A 286 -6.18 1.31 6.13
CA PHE A 286 -7.39 0.90 6.83
C PHE A 286 -7.28 -0.57 7.29
N LYS A 287 -7.69 -0.86 8.53
CA LYS A 287 -7.85 -2.23 9.02
C LYS A 287 -9.33 -2.58 9.11
N ASP A 288 -9.75 -3.58 8.38
CA ASP A 288 -11.11 -4.09 8.50
C ASP A 288 -11.31 -4.69 9.91
N PRO A 289 -12.33 -4.22 10.66
CA PRO A 289 -12.53 -4.62 12.04
C PRO A 289 -13.09 -6.04 12.19
N VAL A 290 -13.64 -6.64 11.14
CA VAL A 290 -14.22 -7.99 11.13
C VAL A 290 -13.15 -9.02 10.81
N CYS A 291 -12.48 -8.88 9.67
CA CYS A 291 -11.48 -9.85 9.21
C CYS A 291 -10.08 -9.59 9.79
N LYS A 292 -9.86 -8.41 10.38
CA LYS A 292 -8.57 -7.97 10.94
C LYS A 292 -7.46 -7.88 9.88
N ILE A 293 -7.83 -7.73 8.61
CA ILE A 293 -6.89 -7.52 7.49
C ILE A 293 -6.70 -6.01 7.29
N TRP A 294 -5.46 -5.59 7.10
CA TRP A 294 -5.08 -4.28 6.62
C TRP A 294 -5.21 -4.24 5.10
N GLU A 295 -5.90 -3.25 4.58
CA GLU A 295 -5.95 -2.92 3.15
C GLU A 295 -4.68 -2.18 2.71
N LEU A 296 -3.51 -2.59 3.20
CA LEU A 296 -2.20 -1.98 2.94
C LEU A 296 -1.24 -3.05 2.40
N ALA A 297 -1.43 -3.46 1.15
CA ALA A 297 -0.56 -4.42 0.48
C ALA A 297 0.49 -3.76 -0.44
N ASP A 298 0.30 -2.48 -0.78
CA ASP A 298 1.33 -1.68 -1.47
C ASP A 298 2.49 -1.33 -0.54
N PRO A 299 3.71 -1.11 -1.08
CA PRO A 299 4.89 -0.78 -0.28
C PRO A 299 4.83 0.61 0.37
N VAL A 300 3.99 1.50 -0.16
CA VAL A 300 3.71 2.85 0.34
C VAL A 300 2.29 3.26 -0.01
N VAL A 301 1.66 4.09 0.83
CA VAL A 301 0.32 4.66 0.55
C VAL A 301 0.38 5.62 -0.65
N SER A 302 1.47 6.36 -0.81
CA SER A 302 1.61 7.35 -1.89
C SER A 302 3.00 7.30 -2.53
N PRO A 303 3.11 6.81 -3.78
CA PRO A 303 4.39 6.77 -4.50
C PRO A 303 4.91 8.15 -4.91
N ALA A 304 4.02 9.11 -5.16
CA ALA A 304 4.41 10.46 -5.53
C ALA A 304 3.36 11.49 -5.13
N TYR A 305 3.83 12.69 -4.81
CA TYR A 305 3.01 13.80 -4.39
C TYR A 305 3.78 15.11 -4.56
N THR A 306 3.01 16.18 -4.68
CA THR A 306 3.47 17.58 -4.69
C THR A 306 4.07 17.97 -3.33
N ASP A 307 5.01 18.92 -3.37
CA ASP A 307 5.83 19.28 -2.21
C ASP A 307 5.03 19.83 -1.02
N GLY A 308 3.85 20.42 -1.28
CA GLY A 308 2.97 20.94 -0.23
C GLY A 308 2.32 19.86 0.64
N LEU A 309 2.44 18.58 0.27
CA LEU A 309 1.99 17.42 1.05
C LEU A 309 3.11 16.77 1.89
N LYS A 310 4.33 17.33 1.86
CA LYS A 310 5.42 16.86 2.75
C LYS A 310 5.11 17.20 4.21
N GLY A 311 5.39 16.26 5.10
CA GLY A 311 5.31 16.47 6.55
C GLY A 311 4.10 15.83 7.22
N THR A 312 3.68 16.42 8.33
CA THR A 312 2.62 15.90 9.22
C THR A 312 1.59 17.01 9.52
N PRO A 313 0.33 16.69 9.81
CA PRO A 313 -0.66 17.67 10.21
C PRO A 313 -0.23 18.49 11.43
N ARG A 314 -0.51 19.79 11.40
CA ARG A 314 -0.36 20.69 12.56
C ARG A 314 -1.67 20.71 13.35
N GLU A 315 -1.96 19.63 14.09
CA GLU A 315 -3.22 19.53 14.84
C GLU A 315 -3.13 20.20 16.21
N LEU A 316 -4.17 20.95 16.57
CA LEU A 316 -4.42 21.42 17.94
C LEU A 316 -5.50 20.56 18.58
N LYS A 317 -5.28 20.14 19.83
CA LYS A 317 -6.31 19.47 20.63
C LYS A 317 -7.26 20.53 21.18
N LEU A 318 -8.17 21.02 20.33
CA LEU A 318 -9.11 22.11 20.67
C LEU A 318 -9.90 21.82 21.94
N LYS A 319 -10.36 20.57 22.12
CA LYS A 319 -11.05 20.13 23.35
C LYS A 319 -10.15 20.23 24.57
N TYR A 320 -8.88 19.84 24.45
CA TYR A 320 -7.93 19.94 25.55
C TYR A 320 -7.69 21.41 25.94
N LEU A 321 -7.52 22.30 24.96
CA LEU A 321 -7.37 23.74 25.21
C LEU A 321 -8.63 24.31 25.89
N ALA A 322 -9.81 23.97 25.39
CA ALA A 322 -11.08 24.41 25.97
C ALA A 322 -11.29 23.89 27.40
N ASP A 323 -11.00 22.61 27.66
CA ASP A 323 -11.27 21.94 28.94
C ASP A 323 -10.20 22.24 30.00
N ASN A 324 -8.99 22.70 29.63
CA ASN A 324 -7.88 22.95 30.56
C ASN A 324 -7.43 24.41 30.56
N GLU A 325 -6.80 24.88 29.48
CA GLU A 325 -6.19 26.23 29.42
C GLU A 325 -7.23 27.35 29.45
N PHE A 326 -8.38 27.12 28.80
CA PHE A 326 -9.46 28.08 28.66
C PHE A 326 -10.74 27.65 29.40
N ALA A 327 -10.61 26.77 30.40
CA ALA A 327 -11.75 26.20 31.14
C ALA A 327 -12.65 27.27 31.80
N ALA A 328 -12.10 28.45 32.09
CA ALA A 328 -12.84 29.57 32.66
C ALA A 328 -13.57 30.44 31.62
N LEU A 329 -13.29 30.27 30.32
CA LEU A 329 -13.87 31.05 29.23
C LEU A 329 -15.13 30.36 28.67
N SER A 330 -16.07 31.15 28.14
CA SER A 330 -17.26 30.61 27.48
C SER A 330 -17.77 31.51 26.36
N GLY A 331 -18.58 30.96 25.46
CA GLY A 331 -19.17 31.71 24.36
C GLY A 331 -18.12 32.38 23.47
N LYS A 332 -18.30 33.67 23.18
CA LYS A 332 -17.41 34.42 22.26
C LYS A 332 -15.97 34.53 22.76
N GLU A 333 -15.76 34.63 24.07
CA GLU A 333 -14.42 34.78 24.64
C GLU A 333 -13.59 33.50 24.46
N LEU A 334 -14.22 32.33 24.60
CA LEU A 334 -13.60 31.05 24.32
C LEU A 334 -13.29 30.88 22.83
N ASP A 335 -14.23 31.26 21.95
CA ASP A 335 -14.01 31.22 20.49
C ASP A 335 -12.84 32.09 20.06
N GLU A 336 -12.71 33.30 20.61
CA GLU A 336 -11.59 34.21 20.31
C GLU A 336 -10.25 33.68 20.84
N ALA A 337 -10.24 33.13 22.07
CA ALA A 337 -9.03 32.52 22.66
C ALA A 337 -8.54 31.31 21.85
N ILE A 338 -9.47 30.44 21.42
CA ILE A 338 -9.14 29.29 20.57
C ILE A 338 -8.60 29.75 19.21
N LYS A 339 -9.23 30.74 18.56
CA LYS A 339 -8.75 31.28 17.27
C LYS A 339 -7.37 31.91 17.38
N LEU A 340 -7.08 32.58 18.50
CA LEU A 340 -5.76 33.16 18.76
C LEU A 340 -4.71 32.05 18.91
N ALA A 341 -4.99 31.03 19.73
CA ALA A 341 -4.09 29.90 19.95
C ALA A 341 -3.75 29.14 18.65
N ILE A 342 -4.74 28.99 17.75
CA ILE A 342 -4.52 28.42 16.41
C ILE A 342 -3.51 29.26 15.61
N ARG A 343 -3.74 30.57 15.52
CA ARG A 343 -2.87 31.48 14.75
C ARG A 343 -1.45 31.57 15.29
N GLU A 344 -1.29 31.49 16.62
CA GLU A 344 0.03 31.50 17.25
C GLU A 344 0.79 30.21 16.97
N LYS A 345 0.13 29.05 17.00
CA LYS A 345 0.77 27.76 16.68
C LYS A 345 1.16 27.65 15.20
N ASP A 346 0.35 28.20 14.29
CA ASP A 346 0.69 28.18 12.86
C ASP A 346 1.99 28.94 12.54
N ARG A 347 2.38 29.88 13.43
CA ARG A 347 3.63 30.66 13.34
C ARG A 347 4.81 30.02 14.07
N ASP A 348 4.59 29.03 14.93
CA ASP A 348 5.65 28.38 15.71
C ASP A 348 6.23 27.20 14.91
N GLU A 349 7.35 27.45 14.21
CA GLU A 349 8.05 26.45 13.39
C GLU A 349 8.57 25.25 14.23
N ASP A 350 8.79 25.44 15.54
CA ASP A 350 9.30 24.45 16.49
C ASP A 350 8.19 23.67 17.24
N ALA A 351 6.92 23.89 16.91
CA ALA A 351 5.78 23.27 17.60
C ALA A 351 5.71 21.72 17.49
N GLN A 352 6.55 21.10 16.65
CA GLN A 352 6.68 19.63 16.59
C GLN A 352 7.15 19.04 17.93
N GLY A 353 7.95 19.76 18.73
CA GLY A 353 8.44 19.31 20.03
C GLY A 353 7.43 19.43 21.19
N LYS A 354 6.35 20.19 21.01
CA LYS A 354 5.35 20.49 22.06
C LYS A 354 4.01 19.77 21.88
N ALA A 355 3.86 18.95 20.83
CA ALA A 355 2.65 18.16 20.61
C ALA A 355 2.61 16.96 21.56
N GLU A 356 2.25 17.18 22.82
CA GLU A 356 2.09 16.09 23.79
C GLU A 356 1.01 15.10 23.33
N GLY A 357 1.45 13.88 23.01
CA GLY A 357 0.59 12.70 22.87
C GLY A 357 -0.16 12.56 21.54
N THR A 358 0.44 12.89 20.40
CA THR A 358 -0.04 12.42 19.08
C THR A 358 1.07 11.72 18.33
N THR A 359 0.85 10.48 17.88
CA THR A 359 1.76 9.81 16.95
C THR A 359 1.85 10.64 15.67
N PRO A 360 3.05 11.03 15.20
CA PRO A 360 3.18 11.79 13.96
C PRO A 360 2.68 10.92 12.80
N ARG A 361 1.71 11.44 12.06
CA ARG A 361 1.10 10.78 10.89
C ARG A 361 1.45 11.60 9.66
N ARG A 362 1.97 10.96 8.60
CA ARG A 362 2.30 11.68 7.37
C ARG A 362 1.02 12.13 6.67
N LEU A 363 1.03 13.32 6.09
CA LEU A 363 -0.11 13.86 5.35
C LEU A 363 -0.56 12.91 4.23
N CYS A 364 0.38 12.40 3.44
CA CYS A 364 0.08 11.50 2.32
C CYS A 364 -0.55 10.18 2.78
N ASP A 365 -0.16 9.66 3.94
CA ASP A 365 -0.74 8.41 4.46
C ASP A 365 -2.21 8.63 4.87
N LEU A 366 -2.52 9.80 5.47
CA LEU A 366 -3.87 10.17 5.85
C LEU A 366 -4.76 10.48 4.65
N LEU A 367 -4.27 11.33 3.74
CA LEU A 367 -5.00 11.74 2.54
C LEU A 367 -5.18 10.59 1.56
N GLY A 368 -4.17 9.75 1.38
CA GLY A 368 -4.25 8.56 0.54
C GLY A 368 -5.23 7.53 1.10
N SER A 369 -5.22 7.29 2.41
CA SER A 369 -6.22 6.41 3.04
C SER A 369 -7.65 6.98 2.94
N LEU A 370 -7.82 8.30 3.04
CA LEU A 370 -9.12 8.94 2.81
C LEU A 370 -9.56 8.80 1.34
N ALA A 371 -8.63 8.95 0.40
CA ALA A 371 -8.90 8.78 -1.02
C ALA A 371 -9.31 7.35 -1.35
N ASP A 372 -8.57 6.36 -0.85
CA ASP A 372 -8.86 4.94 -1.02
C ASP A 372 -10.22 4.54 -0.43
N LEU A 373 -10.56 5.01 0.78
CA LEU A 373 -11.89 4.81 1.36
C LEU A 373 -13.02 5.46 0.51
N THR A 374 -12.71 6.56 -0.19
CA THR A 374 -13.68 7.28 -1.01
C THR A 374 -13.94 6.58 -2.35
N SER A 375 -12.88 6.18 -3.05
CA SER A 375 -12.98 5.46 -4.33
C SER A 375 -13.43 4.01 -4.11
N GLY A 376 -12.86 3.34 -3.10
CA GLY A 376 -13.02 1.93 -2.81
C GLY A 376 -12.33 1.04 -3.84
N SER A 377 -12.26 -0.26 -3.54
CA SER A 377 -11.57 -1.27 -4.37
C SER A 377 -12.29 -1.67 -5.66
N GLY A 378 -13.46 -1.10 -5.95
CA GLY A 378 -14.30 -1.43 -7.11
C GLY A 378 -14.26 -0.36 -8.19
N ASP A 379 -14.46 -0.76 -9.46
CA ASP A 379 -14.52 0.13 -10.61
C ASP A 379 -15.79 1.00 -10.63
N LYS A 380 -15.85 1.99 -9.73
CA LYS A 380 -16.92 2.99 -9.69
C LYS A 380 -16.71 4.11 -10.72
N GLY A 381 -15.71 3.98 -11.60
CA GLY A 381 -15.31 5.01 -12.54
C GLY A 381 -14.79 6.29 -11.88
N THR A 382 -14.39 6.24 -10.59
CA THR A 382 -13.87 7.39 -9.82
C THR A 382 -12.40 7.20 -9.41
N PRO A 383 -11.46 7.10 -10.37
CA PRO A 383 -10.04 6.93 -10.06
C PRO A 383 -9.39 8.19 -9.46
N VAL A 384 -10.08 9.33 -9.55
CA VAL A 384 -9.64 10.61 -9.00
C VAL A 384 -10.51 10.97 -7.79
N VAL A 385 -9.90 11.46 -6.73
CA VAL A 385 -10.58 11.95 -5.52
C VAL A 385 -10.17 13.40 -5.27
N LEU A 386 -11.15 14.27 -5.11
CA LEU A 386 -10.95 15.65 -4.69
C LEU A 386 -11.22 15.77 -3.18
N ILE A 387 -10.22 16.19 -2.43
CA ILE A 387 -10.30 16.43 -0.98
C ILE A 387 -10.17 17.94 -0.74
N GLN A 388 -11.19 18.54 -0.14
CA GLN A 388 -11.26 19.99 0.07
C GLN A 388 -11.39 20.37 1.54
N GLY A 389 -10.70 21.44 1.93
CA GLY A 389 -10.70 21.97 3.30
C GLY A 389 -9.98 21.10 4.32
N TYR A 390 -9.08 20.23 3.87
CA TYR A 390 -8.26 19.41 4.77
C TYR A 390 -7.29 20.25 5.62
N PHE A 391 -6.81 21.36 5.05
CA PHE A 391 -5.86 22.27 5.69
C PHE A 391 -6.54 23.50 6.33
N ASP A 392 -7.87 23.61 6.24
CA ASP A 392 -8.61 24.72 6.83
C ASP A 392 -8.58 24.64 8.36
N SER A 393 -8.50 25.79 9.02
CA SER A 393 -8.57 25.91 10.47
C SER A 393 -9.87 26.61 10.92
N LEU A 394 -10.22 26.49 12.20
CA LEU A 394 -11.33 27.28 12.78
C LEU A 394 -11.06 28.80 12.77
N SER A 395 -9.83 29.22 12.48
CA SER A 395 -9.43 30.62 12.47
C SER A 395 -9.59 31.31 11.12
N ASP A 396 -9.87 30.52 10.07
CA ASP A 396 -10.20 30.91 8.69
C ASP A 396 -11.71 31.14 8.53
#